data_AF-A0A7S0IPA8-F1
#
_entry.id   AF-A0A7S0IPA8-F1
#
_cell.length_a   1.000
_cell.length_b   1.000
_cell.length_c   1.000
_cell.angle_alpha   90.00
_cell.angle_beta   90.00
_cell.angle_gamma   90.00
#
_symmetry.space_group_name_H-M   'P 1'
#
loop_
_entity.id
_entity.type
_entity.pdbx_description
1 polymer ?
#
loop_
_entity_poly.entity_id
_entity_poly.type
_entity_poly.pdbx_seq_one_letter_code
_entity_poly.pdbx_strand_id
1 'polypeptide(L)'
;MADVAPRETIYVNNLNEKVSKDELKKSLYAVFSQFGPILDIVALKNFRMRGQAFIVFRDITSATQAVRQMQGFPFYDKPMRLSYAKSKSDATRQLDGTYEEAAKAERAAKRKAEREEKKGGGVPKPKVVAAEEDEPVAPPPKEQPVAPPPTAVSEEPKPATVSAANLPNAILFIENLPDQVNEMMLSMLFQQFPGFKEVRLVPGKTGIAFVEFESEMQSGVAMNGLQNFKITPTNLMKITYAKR
;
A
#
# COMPACT_ATOMS: atom_id res chain seq x y z
N MET A 1 24.53 18.48 10.10
CA MET A 1 23.22 17.80 10.11
C MET A 1 22.18 18.91 10.02
N ALA A 2 21.23 18.86 9.08
CA ALA A 2 20.33 20.00 8.85
C ALA A 2 19.39 20.18 10.05
N ASP A 3 19.40 21.37 10.64
CA ASP A 3 18.50 21.71 11.73
C ASP A 3 17.11 22.02 11.16
N VAL A 4 16.14 21.16 11.45
CA VAL A 4 14.77 21.27 10.94
C VAL A 4 13.95 21.94 12.02
N ALA A 5 13.33 23.08 11.69
CA ALA A 5 12.49 23.82 12.64
C ALA A 5 11.44 22.91 13.31
N PRO A 6 11.15 23.07 14.62
CA PRO A 6 10.21 22.22 15.35
C PRO A 6 8.84 22.09 14.68
N ARG A 7 8.28 20.89 14.74
CA ARG A 7 6.97 20.51 14.18
C ARG A 7 6.22 19.56 15.09
N GLU A 8 4.92 19.51 14.90
CA GLU A 8 3.97 18.55 15.49
C GLU A 8 4.27 17.10 15.03
N THR A 9 4.83 16.96 13.83
CA THR A 9 5.13 15.65 13.22
C THR A 9 6.60 15.28 13.36
N ILE A 10 6.88 14.13 13.97
CA ILE A 10 8.22 13.52 14.06
C ILE A 10 8.38 12.50 12.93
N TYR A 11 9.54 12.50 12.28
CA TYR A 11 10.06 11.40 11.46
C TYR A 11 10.96 10.50 12.30
N VAL A 12 10.60 9.23 12.41
CA VAL A 12 11.34 8.19 13.13
C VAL A 12 11.94 7.22 12.11
N ASN A 13 13.23 6.90 12.22
CA ASN A 13 13.89 5.88 11.41
C ASN A 13 14.78 4.95 12.25
N ASN A 14 15.41 3.98 11.56
CA ASN A 14 16.12 2.84 12.12
C ASN A 14 15.24 1.84 12.91
N LEU A 15 13.92 1.85 12.70
CA LEU A 15 13.00 0.89 13.32
C LEU A 15 13.28 -0.55 12.83
N ASN A 16 12.76 -1.55 13.55
CA ASN A 16 12.88 -2.95 13.17
C ASN A 16 11.83 -3.33 12.11
N GLU A 17 12.28 -3.87 10.98
CA GLU A 17 11.42 -4.16 9.81
C GLU A 17 10.61 -5.46 9.95
N LYS A 18 11.01 -6.35 10.86
CA LYS A 18 10.39 -7.66 11.08
C LYS A 18 8.99 -7.49 11.68
N VAL A 19 8.87 -6.67 12.72
CA VAL A 19 7.64 -6.29 13.47
C VAL A 19 6.47 -5.99 12.52
N SER A 20 5.27 -6.49 12.79
CA SER A 20 4.12 -6.27 11.88
C SER A 20 3.72 -4.79 11.81
N LYS A 21 3.02 -4.36 10.74
CA LYS A 21 2.69 -2.93 10.55
C LYS A 21 1.85 -2.38 11.71
N ASP A 22 0.88 -3.16 12.15
CA ASP A 22 -0.15 -2.70 13.08
C ASP A 22 0.28 -2.89 14.53
N GLU A 23 1.12 -3.88 14.81
CA GLU A 23 1.91 -3.97 16.04
C GLU A 23 2.90 -2.80 16.14
N LEU A 24 3.64 -2.48 15.07
CA LEU A 24 4.54 -1.32 15.04
C LEU A 24 3.80 -0.01 15.34
N LYS A 25 2.61 0.20 14.75
CA LYS A 25 1.72 1.32 15.09
C LYS A 25 1.33 1.29 16.58
N LYS A 26 0.88 0.15 17.12
CA LYS A 26 0.46 -0.01 18.54
C LYS A 26 1.60 0.26 19.51
N SER A 27 2.79 -0.30 19.28
CA SER A 27 3.96 -0.14 20.13
C SER A 27 4.54 1.28 20.07
N LEU A 28 4.52 1.93 18.89
CA LEU A 28 4.84 3.36 18.81
C LEU A 28 3.80 4.21 19.55
N TYR A 29 2.50 3.93 19.43
CA TYR A 29 1.46 4.66 20.17
C TYR A 29 1.63 4.52 21.69
N ALA A 30 1.86 3.30 22.18
CA ALA A 30 2.09 3.03 23.60
C ALA A 30 3.32 3.79 24.14
N VAL A 31 4.43 3.79 23.40
CA VAL A 31 5.67 4.45 23.82
C VAL A 31 5.59 5.98 23.71
N PHE A 32 4.90 6.53 22.71
CA PHE A 32 4.90 7.98 22.45
C PHE A 32 3.72 8.74 23.06
N SER A 33 2.62 8.07 23.44
CA SER A 33 1.46 8.72 24.07
C SER A 33 1.78 9.39 25.41
N GLN A 34 2.85 8.98 26.11
CA GLN A 34 3.32 9.63 27.35
C GLN A 34 3.72 11.11 27.17
N PHE A 35 4.10 11.54 25.97
CA PHE A 35 4.50 12.92 25.70
C PHE A 35 3.33 13.83 25.35
N GLY A 36 2.17 13.26 25.02
CA GLY A 36 0.95 13.99 24.64
C GLY A 36 0.09 13.25 23.61
N PRO A 37 -1.09 13.80 23.28
CA PRO A 37 -2.04 13.16 22.37
C PRO A 37 -1.49 13.05 20.95
N ILE A 38 -1.54 11.83 20.41
CA ILE A 38 -1.16 11.46 19.04
C ILE A 38 -2.42 11.49 18.16
N LEU A 39 -2.30 12.06 16.96
CA LEU A 39 -3.36 12.16 15.96
C LEU A 39 -3.35 10.98 14.98
N ASP A 40 -2.18 10.64 14.43
CA ASP A 40 -1.96 9.45 13.60
C ASP A 40 -0.48 9.02 13.66
N ILE A 41 -0.22 7.76 13.27
CA ILE A 41 1.10 7.16 13.10
C ILE A 41 1.18 6.56 11.70
N VAL A 42 1.82 7.25 10.75
CA VAL A 42 1.97 6.77 9.37
C VAL A 42 3.19 5.85 9.28
N ALA A 43 2.94 4.54 9.16
CA ALA A 43 3.97 3.51 8.97
C ALA A 43 3.65 2.64 7.73
N LEU A 44 4.65 2.39 6.89
CA LEU A 44 4.50 1.69 5.60
C LEU A 44 5.64 0.68 5.39
N LYS A 45 5.31 -0.55 4.98
CA LYS A 45 6.29 -1.63 4.73
C LYS A 45 6.85 -1.69 3.30
N ASN A 46 6.60 -0.69 2.46
CA ASN A 46 7.20 -0.66 1.11
C ASN A 46 8.72 -0.45 1.18
N PHE A 47 9.46 -0.80 0.12
CA PHE A 47 10.94 -0.79 0.14
C PHE A 47 11.56 0.58 0.48
N ARG A 48 10.87 1.68 0.17
CA ARG A 48 11.30 3.06 0.42
C ARG A 48 11.02 3.52 1.85
N MET A 49 9.99 2.97 2.51
CA MET A 49 9.50 3.40 3.83
C MET A 49 9.71 2.37 4.95
N ARG A 50 10.17 1.15 4.65
CA ARG A 50 10.53 0.15 5.68
C ARG A 50 11.57 0.73 6.66
N GLY A 51 11.43 0.35 7.92
CA GLY A 51 12.27 0.85 9.02
C GLY A 51 11.99 2.31 9.41
N GLN A 52 10.91 2.92 8.89
CA GLN A 52 10.55 4.32 9.12
C GLN A 52 9.07 4.48 9.51
N ALA A 53 8.77 5.54 10.25
CA ALA A 53 7.41 5.98 10.56
C ALA A 53 7.36 7.51 10.71
N PHE A 54 6.16 8.08 10.56
CA PHE A 54 5.86 9.42 11.05
C PHE A 54 4.88 9.32 12.22
N ILE A 55 5.09 10.11 13.27
CA ILE A 55 4.19 10.23 14.41
C ILE A 55 3.71 11.68 14.45
N VAL A 56 2.40 11.88 14.35
CA VAL A 56 1.77 13.20 14.39
C VAL A 56 1.24 13.44 15.80
N PHE A 57 1.84 14.37 16.53
CA PHE A 57 1.25 14.89 17.77
C PHE A 57 0.22 15.97 17.47
N ARG A 58 -0.63 16.27 18.44
CA ARG A 58 -1.43 17.50 18.46
C ARG A 58 -0.54 18.74 18.61
N ASP A 59 0.45 18.66 19.49
CA ASP A 59 1.19 19.83 19.99
C ASP A 59 2.71 19.74 19.69
N ILE A 60 3.29 20.85 19.22
CA ILE A 60 4.75 20.95 18.93
C ILE A 60 5.59 20.67 20.19
N THR A 61 5.09 21.03 21.37
CA THR A 61 5.76 20.81 22.66
C THR A 61 5.94 19.32 22.95
N SER A 62 4.90 18.52 22.76
CA SER A 62 4.94 17.05 22.90
C SER A 62 5.92 16.42 21.93
N ALA A 63 5.90 16.84 20.67
CA ALA A 63 6.85 16.38 19.66
C ALA A 63 8.30 16.74 20.03
N THR A 64 8.52 17.94 20.58
CA THR A 64 9.84 18.43 21.03
C THR A 64 10.37 17.64 22.23
N GLN A 65 9.51 17.29 23.19
CA GLN A 65 9.89 16.44 24.33
C GLN A 65 10.24 15.02 23.86
N ALA A 66 9.39 14.44 23.00
CA ALA A 66 9.63 13.12 22.42
C ALA A 66 10.96 13.04 21.63
N VAL A 67 11.27 14.03 20.78
CA VAL A 67 12.57 14.11 20.07
C VAL A 67 13.76 14.15 21.04
N ARG A 68 13.63 14.86 22.18
CA ARG A 68 14.73 14.98 23.15
C ARG A 68 14.92 13.73 24.01
N GLN A 69 13.84 13.06 24.41
CA GLN A 69 13.91 11.94 25.37
C GLN A 69 14.07 10.58 24.68
N MET A 70 13.49 10.37 23.50
CA MET A 70 13.49 9.06 22.81
C MET A 70 14.63 8.89 21.81
N GLN A 71 15.54 9.87 21.69
CA GLN A 71 16.65 9.80 20.73
C GLN A 71 17.63 8.68 21.10
N GLY A 72 17.79 7.70 20.21
CA GLY A 72 18.64 6.53 20.43
C GLY A 72 18.00 5.43 21.29
N PHE A 73 16.74 5.58 21.72
CA PHE A 73 16.08 4.62 22.59
C PHE A 73 15.98 3.22 21.94
N PRO A 74 16.37 2.13 22.62
CA PRO A 74 16.25 0.78 22.08
C PRO A 74 14.80 0.33 21.92
N PHE A 75 14.40 -0.01 20.70
CA PHE A 75 13.02 -0.40 20.37
C PHE A 75 13.04 -1.56 19.35
N TYR A 76 12.60 -2.73 19.80
CA TYR A 76 12.81 -4.01 19.09
C TYR A 76 14.27 -4.20 18.65
N ASP A 77 15.18 -4.12 19.62
CA ASP A 77 16.63 -4.35 19.49
C ASP A 77 17.38 -3.39 18.55
N LYS A 78 16.77 -2.25 18.22
CA LYS A 78 17.40 -1.18 17.42
C LYS A 78 17.25 0.18 18.09
N PRO A 79 18.32 1.01 18.18
CA PRO A 79 18.19 2.37 18.67
C PRO A 79 17.44 3.21 17.64
N MET A 80 16.25 3.71 18.01
CA MET A 80 15.45 4.55 17.11
C MET A 80 16.08 5.95 16.95
N ARG A 81 15.92 6.56 15.77
CA ARG A 81 16.44 7.90 15.49
C ARG A 81 15.32 8.84 15.08
N LEU A 82 15.17 9.93 15.82
CA LEU A 82 14.12 10.94 15.66
C LEU A 82 14.67 12.20 15.00
N SER A 83 13.77 12.91 14.32
CA SER A 83 13.96 14.25 13.76
C SER A 83 12.59 14.85 13.41
N TYR A 84 12.46 16.17 13.30
CA TYR A 84 11.21 16.79 12.84
C TYR A 84 10.95 16.49 11.37
N ALA A 85 9.68 16.33 11.00
CA ALA A 85 9.29 16.12 9.61
C ALA A 85 9.51 17.37 8.76
N LYS A 86 9.88 17.19 7.48
CA LYS A 86 10.16 18.28 6.53
C LYS A 86 8.90 18.99 6.02
N SER A 87 7.72 18.42 6.23
CA SER A 87 6.40 18.93 5.79
C SER A 87 5.41 18.79 6.94
N LYS A 88 4.35 19.61 6.94
CA LYS A 88 3.14 19.32 7.72
C LYS A 88 2.54 17.97 7.29
N SER A 89 1.91 17.27 8.23
CA SER A 89 1.11 16.07 7.95
C SER A 89 -0.31 16.43 7.52
N ASP A 90 -0.99 15.48 6.89
CA ASP A 90 -2.40 15.66 6.49
C ASP A 90 -3.37 15.62 7.66
N ALA A 91 -3.02 14.94 8.75
CA ALA A 91 -3.79 14.97 10.01
C ALA A 91 -3.73 16.36 10.66
N THR A 92 -2.55 17.00 10.66
CA THR A 92 -2.41 18.40 11.12
C THR A 92 -3.23 19.35 10.23
N ARG A 93 -3.16 19.20 8.90
CA ARG A 93 -3.94 20.00 7.93
C ARG A 93 -5.46 19.87 8.15
N GLN A 94 -5.95 18.69 8.55
CA GLN A 94 -7.36 18.45 8.86
C GLN A 94 -7.82 19.15 10.14
N LEU A 95 -7.01 19.16 11.21
CA LEU A 95 -7.35 19.89 12.44
C LEU A 95 -7.23 21.41 12.29
N ASP A 96 -6.24 21.89 11.52
CA ASP A 96 -6.04 23.32 11.23
C ASP A 96 -7.19 23.95 10.41
N GLY A 97 -8.18 23.18 9.94
CA GLY A 97 -9.22 23.60 8.99
C GLY A 97 -8.72 23.86 7.57
N THR A 98 -7.42 24.10 7.39
CA THR A 98 -6.75 24.40 6.11
C THR A 98 -6.75 23.25 5.09
N TYR A 99 -7.32 22.08 5.42
CA TYR A 99 -7.44 20.94 4.50
C TYR A 99 -8.17 21.31 3.21
N GLU A 100 -9.29 22.04 3.28
CA GLU A 100 -10.02 22.46 2.08
C GLU A 100 -9.20 23.42 1.21
N GLU A 101 -8.58 24.44 1.81
CA GLU A 101 -7.73 25.40 1.08
C GLU A 101 -6.53 24.72 0.43
N ALA A 102 -5.87 23.81 1.16
CA ALA A 102 -4.69 23.12 0.66
C ALA A 102 -5.02 22.05 -0.40
N ALA A 103 -6.17 21.38 -0.29
CA ALA A 103 -6.69 20.49 -1.34
C ALA A 103 -7.13 21.28 -2.59
N LYS A 104 -7.76 22.45 -2.39
CA LYS A 104 -8.13 23.40 -3.45
C LYS A 104 -6.90 23.98 -4.14
N ALA A 105 -5.83 24.28 -3.39
CA ALA A 105 -4.54 24.71 -3.92
C ALA A 105 -3.84 23.60 -4.72
N GLU A 106 -3.81 22.36 -4.23
CA GLU A 106 -3.25 21.22 -4.98
C GLU A 106 -4.05 20.94 -6.26
N ARG A 107 -5.38 20.98 -6.19
CA ARG A 107 -6.27 20.81 -7.35
C ARG A 107 -6.13 21.96 -8.35
N ALA A 108 -5.84 23.19 -7.88
CA ALA A 108 -5.52 24.33 -8.72
C ALA A 108 -4.12 24.22 -9.35
N ALA A 109 -3.12 23.70 -8.63
CA ALA A 109 -1.78 23.44 -9.17
C ALA A 109 -1.80 22.37 -10.27
N LYS A 110 -2.48 21.24 -10.02
CA LYS A 110 -2.73 20.19 -11.03
C LYS A 110 -3.44 20.76 -12.26
N ARG A 111 -4.51 21.56 -12.08
CA ARG A 111 -5.21 22.25 -13.18
C ARG A 111 -4.38 23.31 -13.92
N LYS A 112 -3.35 23.90 -13.30
CA LYS A 112 -2.40 24.79 -14.00
C LYS A 112 -1.44 23.98 -14.86
N ALA A 113 -0.78 22.97 -14.28
CA ALA A 113 0.14 22.10 -15.02
C ALA A 113 -0.54 21.43 -16.24
N GLU A 114 -1.72 20.85 -16.06
CA GLU A 114 -2.50 20.24 -17.14
C GLU A 114 -2.90 21.24 -18.25
N ARG A 115 -3.10 22.53 -17.89
CA ARG A 115 -3.44 23.60 -18.83
C ARG A 115 -2.21 24.17 -19.55
N GLU A 116 -1.02 24.04 -18.97
CA GLU A 116 0.25 24.38 -19.62
C GLU A 116 0.68 23.25 -20.57
N GLU A 117 0.53 22.00 -20.15
CA GLU A 117 0.76 20.81 -20.99
C GLU A 117 -0.17 20.79 -22.22
N LYS A 118 -1.47 21.06 -22.05
CA LYS A 118 -2.46 21.13 -23.15
C LYS A 118 -2.29 22.33 -24.10
N LYS A 119 -1.32 23.23 -23.89
CA LYS A 119 -0.94 24.25 -24.87
C LYS A 119 0.13 23.78 -25.87
N GLY A 120 0.77 22.63 -25.64
CA GLY A 120 1.93 22.17 -26.42
C GLY A 120 1.63 21.46 -27.73
N GLY A 121 0.39 21.02 -28.00
CA GLY A 121 0.07 20.28 -29.23
C GLY A 121 -1.43 20.21 -29.52
N GLY A 122 -1.83 20.73 -30.69
CA GLY A 122 -3.22 20.72 -31.14
C GLY A 122 -3.36 20.21 -32.56
N VAL A 123 -4.07 19.08 -32.73
CA VAL A 123 -4.72 18.66 -33.98
C VAL A 123 -6.06 18.02 -33.59
N PRO A 124 -7.21 18.40 -34.19
CA PRO A 124 -8.51 17.88 -33.78
C PRO A 124 -8.79 16.46 -34.33
N LYS A 125 -9.58 15.67 -33.59
CA LYS A 125 -10.23 14.45 -34.10
C LYS A 125 -11.69 14.76 -34.50
N PRO A 126 -12.22 14.15 -35.58
CA PRO A 126 -13.61 14.33 -35.99
C PRO A 126 -14.60 13.63 -35.05
N LYS A 127 -15.85 14.11 -35.06
CA LYS A 127 -16.99 13.44 -34.39
C LYS A 127 -17.47 12.22 -35.18
N VAL A 128 -17.96 11.22 -34.45
CA VAL A 128 -19.08 10.36 -34.88
C VAL A 128 -20.11 10.28 -33.74
N VAL A 129 -21.37 10.09 -34.12
CA VAL A 129 -22.57 9.90 -33.29
C VAL A 129 -23.05 8.44 -33.49
N ALA A 130 -24.03 7.84 -32.81
CA ALA A 130 -25.04 8.29 -31.82
C ALA A 130 -25.44 7.08 -30.91
N ALA A 131 -26.62 7.17 -30.26
CA ALA A 131 -27.27 6.19 -29.36
C ALA A 131 -26.55 5.98 -28.01
N GLU A 132 -27.15 6.14 -26.83
CA GLU A 132 -28.52 5.86 -26.30
C GLU A 132 -28.79 4.37 -26.02
N GLU A 133 -28.79 4.01 -24.73
CA GLU A 133 -29.88 3.27 -24.07
C GLU A 133 -29.83 3.58 -22.55
N ASP A 134 -30.85 3.18 -21.79
CA ASP A 134 -31.41 3.98 -20.69
C ASP A 134 -31.62 3.22 -19.35
N GLU A 135 -31.68 3.98 -18.25
CA GLU A 135 -32.34 3.62 -16.96
C GLU A 135 -31.75 2.40 -16.15
N PRO A 136 -32.19 2.09 -14.89
CA PRO A 136 -31.23 2.07 -13.78
C PRO A 136 -31.28 0.83 -12.85
N VAL A 137 -30.36 0.76 -11.88
CA VAL A 137 -30.48 -0.10 -10.68
C VAL A 137 -30.01 0.63 -9.41
N ALA A 138 -30.78 0.49 -8.32
CA ALA A 138 -30.54 1.09 -7.00
C ALA A 138 -30.05 0.05 -5.95
N PRO A 139 -29.57 0.45 -4.75
CA PRO A 139 -28.88 -0.42 -3.77
C PRO A 139 -29.83 -0.92 -2.63
N PRO A 140 -29.37 -1.65 -1.56
CA PRO A 140 -28.02 -2.18 -1.27
C PRO A 140 -27.91 -3.75 -1.28
N PRO A 141 -28.08 -4.60 -0.22
CA PRO A 141 -28.45 -4.39 1.20
C PRO A 141 -27.29 -4.60 2.24
N LYS A 142 -27.44 -5.52 3.21
CA LYS A 142 -26.63 -5.87 4.42
C LYS A 142 -26.62 -7.44 4.51
N GLU A 143 -25.91 -8.20 5.36
CA GLU A 143 -25.81 -8.23 6.84
C GLU A 143 -24.60 -9.08 7.37
N GLN A 144 -24.45 -9.15 8.70
CA GLN A 144 -23.58 -10.05 9.51
C GLN A 144 -24.46 -11.21 10.09
N PRO A 145 -24.04 -12.13 11.02
CA PRO A 145 -22.74 -12.49 11.63
C PRO A 145 -22.24 -13.90 11.18
N VAL A 146 -21.70 -14.94 11.88
CA VAL A 146 -21.53 -15.41 13.29
C VAL A 146 -20.26 -16.29 13.48
N ALA A 147 -19.92 -16.63 14.74
CA ALA A 147 -18.96 -17.67 15.20
C ALA A 147 -19.45 -18.21 16.58
N PRO A 148 -18.83 -19.23 17.27
CA PRO A 148 -17.78 -20.19 16.86
C PRO A 148 -18.20 -21.70 17.00
N PRO A 149 -17.63 -22.58 17.87
CA PRO A 149 -16.84 -23.78 17.48
C PRO A 149 -17.49 -25.14 17.88
N PRO A 150 -16.81 -26.33 17.75
CA PRO A 150 -15.92 -26.82 18.84
C PRO A 150 -14.73 -27.77 18.45
N THR A 151 -13.83 -28.02 19.42
CA THR A 151 -12.95 -29.23 19.65
C THR A 151 -12.19 -29.91 18.49
N ALA A 152 -10.84 -29.89 18.47
CA ALA A 152 -9.89 -30.87 19.08
C ALA A 152 -9.59 -32.10 18.18
N VAL A 153 -8.41 -32.76 18.16
CA VAL A 153 -7.29 -32.93 19.14
C VAL A 153 -5.87 -32.80 18.50
N SER A 154 -4.84 -32.95 19.34
CA SER A 154 -3.39 -32.90 19.05
C SER A 154 -2.87 -33.96 18.07
N GLU A 155 -1.72 -33.69 17.40
CA GLU A 155 -0.39 -34.19 17.81
C GLU A 155 0.74 -33.43 17.07
N GLU A 156 1.94 -33.34 17.67
CA GLU A 156 3.13 -32.70 17.06
C GLU A 156 4.36 -33.60 17.29
N PRO A 157 5.30 -33.70 16.33
CA PRO A 157 6.53 -32.94 16.57
C PRO A 157 7.21 -32.34 15.32
N LYS A 158 7.51 -31.03 15.40
CA LYS A 158 8.60 -30.30 14.73
C LYS A 158 8.61 -30.31 13.18
N PRO A 159 8.08 -29.24 12.54
CA PRO A 159 7.96 -29.18 11.08
C PRO A 159 9.27 -28.79 10.36
N ALA A 160 9.46 -29.36 9.17
CA ALA A 160 10.33 -28.77 8.15
C ALA A 160 9.71 -27.45 7.63
N THR A 161 10.55 -26.48 7.24
CA THR A 161 10.13 -25.09 7.07
C THR A 161 9.34 -24.82 5.78
N VAL A 162 8.05 -25.15 5.77
CA VAL A 162 7.14 -24.82 4.65
C VAL A 162 6.62 -23.38 4.73
N SER A 163 6.76 -22.66 3.62
CA SER A 163 6.48 -21.22 3.51
C SER A 163 5.00 -20.87 3.73
N ALA A 164 4.72 -19.93 4.65
CA ALA A 164 3.41 -19.31 4.87
C ALA A 164 3.00 -18.33 3.73
N ALA A 165 3.19 -18.74 2.47
CA ALA A 165 2.90 -17.98 1.26
C ALA A 165 2.05 -18.78 0.23
N ASN A 166 1.69 -20.03 0.56
CA ASN A 166 0.92 -20.93 -0.31
C ASN A 166 -0.56 -21.08 0.11
N LEU A 167 -1.07 -20.18 0.97
CA LEU A 167 -2.50 -20.10 1.28
C LEU A 167 -3.27 -19.64 0.03
N PRO A 168 -4.30 -20.37 -0.43
CA PRO A 168 -5.10 -19.97 -1.58
C PRO A 168 -5.65 -18.53 -1.46
N ASN A 169 -5.61 -17.83 -2.58
CA ASN A 169 -6.12 -16.47 -2.72
C ASN A 169 -6.52 -16.22 -4.17
N ALA A 170 -7.66 -15.57 -4.40
CA ALA A 170 -8.11 -15.18 -5.73
C ALA A 170 -7.15 -14.17 -6.41
N ILE A 171 -6.34 -13.44 -5.63
CA ILE A 171 -5.29 -12.56 -6.16
C ILE A 171 -3.96 -13.32 -6.26
N LEU A 172 -3.37 -13.31 -7.45
CA LEU A 172 -2.01 -13.80 -7.73
C LEU A 172 -1.00 -12.65 -7.70
N PHE A 173 0.21 -12.96 -7.24
CA PHE A 173 1.37 -12.08 -7.23
C PHE A 173 2.43 -12.63 -8.19
N ILE A 174 2.82 -11.83 -9.17
CA ILE A 174 3.74 -12.19 -10.24
C ILE A 174 5.06 -11.43 -10.06
N GLU A 175 6.17 -12.16 -10.10
CA GLU A 175 7.54 -11.65 -10.06
C GLU A 175 8.31 -12.02 -11.35
N ASN A 176 9.45 -11.34 -11.56
CA ASN A 176 10.42 -11.58 -12.65
C ASN A 176 9.91 -11.27 -14.07
N LEU A 177 9.01 -10.29 -14.20
CA LEU A 177 8.59 -9.78 -15.51
C LEU A 177 9.71 -8.93 -16.18
N PRO A 178 9.86 -8.96 -17.53
CA PRO A 178 10.63 -7.97 -18.27
C PRO A 178 10.09 -6.54 -18.15
N ASP A 179 10.94 -5.52 -18.33
CA ASP A 179 10.53 -4.10 -18.35
C ASP A 179 9.59 -3.76 -19.53
N GLN A 180 9.61 -4.56 -20.61
CA GLN A 180 8.73 -4.40 -21.77
C GLN A 180 7.31 -4.93 -21.55
N VAL A 181 7.05 -5.68 -20.47
CA VAL A 181 5.73 -6.28 -20.24
C VAL A 181 4.76 -5.22 -19.71
N ASN A 182 3.68 -5.01 -20.48
CA ASN A 182 2.59 -4.13 -20.12
C ASN A 182 1.36 -4.92 -19.63
N GLU A 183 0.36 -4.18 -19.14
CA GLU A 183 -0.89 -4.72 -18.61
C GLU A 183 -1.69 -5.51 -19.66
N MET A 184 -1.64 -5.09 -20.92
CA MET A 184 -2.36 -5.70 -22.06
C MET A 184 -1.77 -7.07 -22.46
N MET A 185 -0.44 -7.23 -22.40
CA MET A 185 0.21 -8.53 -22.61
C MET A 185 -0.14 -9.52 -21.50
N LEU A 186 -0.23 -9.03 -20.25
CA LEU A 186 -0.65 -9.85 -19.12
C LEU A 186 -2.14 -10.19 -19.18
N SER A 187 -3.03 -9.26 -19.53
CA SER A 187 -4.46 -9.57 -19.64
C SER A 187 -4.72 -10.60 -20.72
N MET A 188 -4.06 -10.51 -21.89
CA MET A 188 -4.09 -11.57 -22.91
C MET A 188 -3.56 -12.92 -22.40
N LEU A 189 -2.54 -12.92 -21.54
CA LEU A 189 -1.97 -14.14 -20.96
C LEU A 189 -2.85 -14.77 -19.85
N PHE A 190 -3.63 -13.97 -19.12
CA PHE A 190 -4.47 -14.47 -18.01
C PHE A 190 -5.96 -14.64 -18.37
N GLN A 191 -6.52 -13.91 -19.35
CA GLN A 191 -7.92 -14.05 -19.77
C GLN A 191 -8.28 -15.43 -20.35
N GLN A 192 -7.26 -16.20 -20.75
CA GLN A 192 -7.41 -17.58 -21.21
C GLN A 192 -7.71 -18.57 -20.07
N PHE A 193 -7.65 -18.12 -18.81
CA PHE A 193 -8.12 -18.85 -17.64
C PHE A 193 -9.47 -18.29 -17.17
N PRO A 194 -10.44 -19.14 -16.82
CA PRO A 194 -11.80 -18.70 -16.45
C PRO A 194 -11.79 -17.86 -15.17
N GLY A 195 -12.63 -16.83 -15.13
CA GLY A 195 -12.80 -15.95 -13.96
C GLY A 195 -11.70 -14.89 -13.76
N PHE A 196 -10.84 -14.64 -14.76
CA PHE A 196 -9.96 -13.48 -14.78
C PHE A 196 -10.75 -12.16 -14.68
N LYS A 197 -10.30 -11.20 -13.85
CA LYS A 197 -10.91 -9.86 -13.70
C LYS A 197 -9.98 -8.73 -14.16
N GLU A 198 -8.90 -8.48 -13.43
CA GLU A 198 -7.98 -7.36 -13.69
C GLU A 198 -6.51 -7.77 -13.58
N VAL A 199 -5.65 -7.07 -14.31
CA VAL A 199 -4.20 -7.03 -14.06
C VAL A 199 -3.87 -5.67 -13.46
N ARG A 200 -3.08 -5.65 -12.40
CA ARG A 200 -2.61 -4.43 -11.76
C ARG A 200 -1.10 -4.38 -11.67
N LEU A 201 -0.48 -3.59 -12.56
CA LEU A 201 0.94 -3.25 -12.48
C LEU A 201 1.23 -2.37 -11.26
N VAL A 202 2.45 -2.46 -10.72
CA VAL A 202 2.88 -1.66 -9.56
C VAL A 202 3.60 -0.38 -10.03
N PRO A 203 2.99 0.82 -9.94
CA PRO A 203 3.65 2.05 -10.39
C PRO A 203 4.93 2.30 -9.59
N GLY A 204 6.04 2.54 -10.30
CA GLY A 204 7.37 2.69 -9.71
C GLY A 204 8.09 1.38 -9.38
N LYS A 205 7.59 0.22 -9.84
CA LYS A 205 8.32 -1.05 -9.88
C LYS A 205 8.03 -1.81 -11.17
N THR A 206 9.03 -1.95 -12.05
CA THR A 206 8.98 -2.96 -13.10
C THR A 206 9.20 -4.36 -12.49
N GLY A 207 8.97 -5.40 -13.29
CA GLY A 207 9.17 -6.79 -12.86
C GLY A 207 8.09 -7.39 -11.95
N ILE A 208 7.04 -6.65 -11.59
CA ILE A 208 6.02 -7.07 -10.61
C ILE A 208 4.60 -6.69 -11.07
N ALA A 209 3.67 -7.64 -10.98
CA ALA A 209 2.25 -7.44 -11.22
C ALA A 209 1.38 -8.19 -10.19
N PHE A 210 0.14 -7.74 -10.02
CA PHE A 210 -0.94 -8.51 -9.40
C PHE A 210 -1.98 -8.88 -10.47
N VAL A 211 -2.66 -10.01 -10.29
CA VAL A 211 -3.79 -10.42 -11.13
C VAL A 211 -4.92 -10.90 -10.23
N GLU A 212 -6.12 -10.34 -10.38
CA GLU A 212 -7.29 -10.78 -9.62
C GLU A 212 -8.14 -11.75 -10.45
N PHE A 213 -8.56 -12.83 -9.80
CA PHE A 213 -9.59 -13.75 -10.27
C PHE A 213 -10.88 -13.62 -9.43
N GLU A 214 -11.96 -14.23 -9.91
CA GLU A 214 -13.22 -14.37 -9.19
C GLU A 214 -13.12 -15.39 -8.03
N SER A 215 -12.33 -16.45 -8.18
CA SER A 215 -12.15 -17.51 -7.18
C SER A 215 -10.69 -17.91 -6.97
N GLU A 216 -10.34 -18.30 -5.74
CA GLU A 216 -9.04 -18.91 -5.40
C GLU A 216 -8.81 -20.27 -6.10
N MET A 217 -9.87 -20.95 -6.51
CA MET A 217 -9.77 -22.18 -7.30
C MET A 217 -9.30 -21.89 -8.74
N GLN A 218 -9.86 -20.86 -9.36
CA GLN A 218 -9.49 -20.40 -10.71
C GLN A 218 -8.07 -19.83 -10.73
N SER A 219 -7.71 -19.01 -9.73
CA SER A 219 -6.36 -18.45 -9.59
C SER A 219 -5.32 -19.57 -9.40
N GLY A 220 -5.64 -20.63 -8.67
CA GLY A 220 -4.79 -21.82 -8.53
C GLY A 220 -4.55 -22.55 -9.86
N VAL A 221 -5.56 -22.65 -10.74
CA VAL A 221 -5.40 -23.23 -12.08
C VAL A 221 -4.51 -22.33 -12.96
N ALA A 222 -4.74 -21.01 -12.96
CA ALA A 222 -3.91 -20.05 -13.69
C ALA A 222 -2.46 -20.01 -13.19
N MET A 223 -2.26 -20.06 -11.88
CA MET A 223 -0.94 -20.16 -11.26
C MET A 223 -0.22 -21.44 -11.71
N ASN A 224 -0.86 -22.60 -11.64
CA ASN A 224 -0.24 -23.86 -12.04
C ASN A 224 0.04 -23.94 -13.56
N GLY A 225 -0.84 -23.36 -14.40
CA GLY A 225 -0.68 -23.34 -15.85
C GLY A 225 0.41 -22.39 -16.36
N LEU A 226 0.68 -21.29 -15.66
CA LEU A 226 1.65 -20.25 -16.06
C LEU A 226 2.91 -20.21 -15.18
N GLN A 227 3.08 -21.12 -14.23
CA GLN A 227 4.26 -21.15 -13.36
C GLN A 227 5.54 -21.41 -14.17
N ASN A 228 6.54 -20.54 -14.01
CA ASN A 228 7.79 -20.55 -14.79
C ASN A 228 7.59 -20.34 -16.31
N PHE A 229 6.45 -19.79 -16.76
CA PHE A 229 6.23 -19.51 -18.17
C PHE A 229 7.21 -18.44 -18.71
N LYS A 230 7.76 -18.66 -19.91
CA LYS A 230 8.75 -17.77 -20.54
C LYS A 230 8.07 -16.68 -21.37
N ILE A 231 7.75 -15.54 -20.74
CA ILE A 231 7.28 -14.35 -21.46
C ILE A 231 8.39 -13.79 -22.37
N THR A 232 9.65 -14.05 -22.06
CA THR A 232 10.82 -13.75 -22.90
C THR A 232 11.83 -14.89 -22.74
N PRO A 233 12.64 -15.25 -23.75
CA PRO A 233 13.55 -16.41 -23.67
C PRO A 233 14.48 -16.43 -22.44
N THR A 234 14.80 -15.26 -21.89
CA THR A 234 15.63 -15.01 -20.70
C THR A 234 14.85 -14.95 -19.37
N ASN A 235 13.53 -14.73 -19.38
CA ASN A 235 12.74 -14.40 -18.20
C ASN A 235 11.58 -15.37 -17.98
N LEU A 236 11.74 -16.20 -16.94
CA LEU A 236 10.72 -17.09 -16.39
C LEU A 236 9.83 -16.28 -15.43
N MET A 237 8.54 -16.12 -15.72
CA MET A 237 7.62 -15.50 -14.76
C MET A 237 7.41 -16.42 -13.56
N LYS A 238 7.38 -15.85 -12.35
CA LYS A 238 7.14 -16.59 -11.12
C LYS A 238 5.84 -16.12 -10.48
N ILE A 239 4.92 -17.05 -10.26
CA ILE A 239 3.59 -16.80 -9.70
C ILE A 239 3.52 -17.37 -8.28
N THR A 240 2.88 -16.62 -7.39
CA THR A 240 2.56 -17.02 -6.00
C THR A 240 1.20 -16.46 -5.63
N TYR A 241 0.55 -16.98 -4.59
CA TYR A 241 -0.64 -16.33 -4.05
C TYR A 241 -0.25 -14.99 -3.41
N ALA A 242 -1.04 -13.94 -3.65
CA ALA A 242 -0.86 -12.67 -2.97
C ALA A 242 -1.13 -12.85 -1.47
N LYS A 243 -0.36 -12.13 -0.64
CA LYS A 243 -0.55 -12.16 0.81
C LYS A 243 -1.81 -11.37 1.17
N ARG A 244 -2.66 -11.99 1.99
CA ARG A 244 -3.77 -11.32 2.68
C ARG A 244 -3.22 -10.31 3.71
#